data_AF-A0A849Z7L2-F1
#
_entry.id   AF-A0A849Z7L2-F1
#
_cell.length_a   1.000
_cell.length_b   1.000
_cell.length_c   1.000
_cell.angle_alpha   90.00
_cell.angle_beta   90.00
_cell.angle_gamma   90.00
#
_symmetry.space_group_name_H-M   'P 1'
#
loop_
_entity.id
_entity.type
_entity.pdbx_description
1 polymer ?
#
loop_
_entity_poly.entity_id
_entity_poly.type
_entity_poly.pdbx_seq_one_letter_code
_entity_poly.pdbx_strand_id
1 'polypeptide(L)'
;MELSTKTKNAGNEAERRRKRSDDPVTALHYQLAAVRREASLDAVVLADAAGILVAGAGAWPACEELAAYAPLLATSQPVRRTVSARLDALRESVESLSFEVLGSEVLLSCRGGMGSRAEALARAAAGVRRILDAA
;
A
#
# COMPACT_ATOMS: atom_id res chain seq x y z
N MET A 1 20.18 18.34 -22.41
CA MET A 1 18.91 17.96 -21.74
C MET A 1 19.14 17.20 -20.42
N GLU A 2 20.27 17.42 -19.72
CA GLU A 2 20.69 16.61 -18.55
C GLU A 2 20.62 17.36 -17.20
N LEU A 3 20.39 18.68 -17.23
CA LEU A 3 20.32 19.51 -16.01
C LEU A 3 19.01 19.33 -15.23
N SER A 4 17.94 18.84 -15.88
CA SER A 4 16.61 18.72 -15.24
C SER A 4 16.43 17.46 -14.38
N THR A 5 17.22 16.41 -14.61
CA THR A 5 17.13 15.15 -13.85
C THR A 5 17.90 15.23 -12.53
N LYS A 6 19.06 15.90 -12.52
CA LYS A 6 19.95 16.02 -11.34
C LYS A 6 19.28 16.81 -10.20
N THR A 7 18.60 17.90 -10.52
CA THR A 7 17.89 18.76 -9.54
C THR A 7 16.66 18.06 -8.95
N LYS A 8 15.93 17.29 -9.75
CA LYS A 8 14.76 16.53 -9.30
C LYS A 8 15.15 15.39 -8.34
N ASN A 9 16.30 14.75 -8.60
CA ASN A 9 16.79 13.65 -7.77
C ASN A 9 17.28 14.12 -6.39
N ALA A 10 18.03 15.23 -6.34
CA ALA A 10 18.49 15.82 -5.08
C ALA A 10 17.34 16.33 -4.19
N GLY A 11 16.30 16.93 -4.80
CA GLY A 11 15.08 17.33 -4.10
C GLY A 11 14.30 16.13 -3.51
N ASN A 12 14.18 15.04 -4.28
CA ASN A 12 13.56 13.81 -3.81
C ASN A 12 14.36 13.12 -2.69
N GLU A 13 15.69 13.20 -2.70
CA GLU A 13 16.53 12.67 -1.61
C GLU A 13 16.41 13.49 -0.33
N ALA A 14 16.39 14.82 -0.43
CA ALA A 14 16.18 15.70 0.71
C ALA A 14 14.78 15.54 1.31
N GLU A 15 13.74 15.38 0.49
CA GLU A 15 12.38 15.09 0.94
C GLU A 15 12.29 13.72 1.62
N ARG A 16 12.93 12.68 1.04
CA ARG A 16 13.04 11.34 1.65
C ARG A 16 13.74 11.37 3.01
N ARG A 17 14.77 12.20 3.18
CA ARG A 17 15.47 12.38 4.46
C ARG A 17 14.64 13.15 5.50
N ARG A 18 13.81 14.10 5.07
CA ARG A 18 12.91 14.87 5.97
C ARG A 18 11.70 14.09 6.46
N LYS A 19 11.26 13.06 5.74
CA LYS A 19 10.14 12.17 6.12
C LYS A 19 10.62 10.87 6.76
N ARG A 20 11.60 10.96 7.67
CA ARG A 20 11.99 9.84 8.56
C ARG A 20 11.35 10.10 9.92
N SER A 21 10.64 9.12 10.43
CA SER A 21 10.00 9.14 11.74
C SER A 21 10.44 7.91 12.50
N ASP A 22 10.73 8.06 13.79
CA ASP A 22 11.03 6.93 14.68
C ASP A 22 9.75 6.23 15.16
N ASP A 23 8.58 6.87 15.00
CA ASP A 23 7.28 6.21 15.13
C ASP A 23 6.98 5.32 13.89
N PRO A 24 6.85 3.99 14.06
CA PRO A 24 6.66 3.06 12.96
C PRO A 24 5.39 3.33 12.14
N VAL A 25 4.30 3.73 12.79
CA VAL A 25 3.02 3.99 12.09
C VAL A 25 3.17 5.19 11.15
N THR A 26 3.81 6.26 11.61
CA THR A 26 4.12 7.43 10.77
C THR A 26 5.09 7.06 9.64
N ALA A 27 6.11 6.26 9.92
CA ALA A 27 7.05 5.80 8.89
C ALA A 27 6.36 4.97 7.80
N LEU A 28 5.42 4.10 8.18
CA LEU A 28 4.58 3.33 7.24
C LEU A 28 3.75 4.26 6.35
N HIS A 29 3.09 5.27 6.92
CA HIS A 29 2.32 6.25 6.14
C HIS A 29 3.20 6.97 5.12
N TYR A 30 4.42 7.39 5.48
CA TYR A 30 5.34 8.01 4.54
C TYR A 30 5.82 7.07 3.45
N GLN A 31 6.12 5.81 3.79
CA GLN A 31 6.51 4.79 2.81
C GLN A 31 5.38 4.54 1.80
N LEU A 32 4.14 4.37 2.27
CA LEU A 32 2.97 4.17 1.42
C LEU A 32 2.67 5.41 0.56
N ALA A 33 2.81 6.62 1.12
CA ALA A 33 2.61 7.86 0.37
C ALA A 33 3.64 8.03 -0.76
N ALA A 34 4.89 7.63 -0.53
CA ALA A 34 5.92 7.63 -1.56
C ALA A 34 5.57 6.66 -2.70
N VAL A 35 5.20 5.41 -2.37
CA VAL A 35 4.78 4.40 -3.36
C VAL A 35 3.57 4.89 -4.15
N ARG A 36 2.55 5.42 -3.46
CA ARG A 36 1.36 6.00 -4.10
C ARG A 36 1.73 7.04 -5.13
N ARG A 37 2.57 8.01 -4.77
CA ARG A 37 3.01 9.09 -5.66
C ARG A 37 3.79 8.55 -6.86
N GLU A 38 4.74 7.64 -6.63
CA GLU A 38 5.63 7.12 -7.67
C GLU A 38 4.89 6.25 -8.70
N ALA A 39 3.93 5.44 -8.24
CA ALA A 39 3.12 4.58 -9.11
C ALA A 39 1.81 5.24 -9.58
N SER A 40 1.57 6.51 -9.19
CA SER A 40 0.32 7.25 -9.46
C SER A 40 -0.94 6.50 -9.01
N LEU A 41 -0.87 5.84 -7.85
CA LEU A 41 -2.00 5.10 -7.28
C LEU A 41 -3.02 6.08 -6.67
N ASP A 42 -4.29 5.70 -6.68
CA ASP A 42 -5.33 6.45 -5.97
C ASP A 42 -5.23 6.20 -4.47
N ALA A 43 -5.05 4.93 -4.10
CA ALA A 43 -4.88 4.49 -2.73
C ALA A 43 -3.96 3.25 -2.65
N VAL A 44 -3.23 3.14 -1.54
CA VAL A 44 -2.51 1.93 -1.10
C VAL A 44 -2.60 1.82 0.41
N VAL A 45 -2.85 0.62 0.92
CA VAL A 45 -3.07 0.36 2.34
C VAL A 45 -2.28 -0.87 2.79
N LEU A 46 -1.86 -0.83 4.04
CA LEU A 46 -1.44 -1.97 4.84
C LEU A 46 -2.56 -2.27 5.83
N ALA A 47 -3.04 -3.51 5.83
CA ALA A 47 -4.05 -4.01 6.76
C ALA A 47 -3.56 -5.29 7.44
N ASP A 48 -4.13 -5.61 8.60
CA ASP A 48 -3.97 -6.93 9.20
C ASP A 48 -4.87 -7.99 8.53
N ALA A 49 -4.73 -9.25 8.95
CA ALA A 49 -5.54 -10.36 8.45
C ALA A 49 -7.06 -10.22 8.68
N ALA A 50 -7.48 -9.36 9.61
CA ALA A 50 -8.89 -9.07 9.89
C ALA A 50 -9.44 -7.91 9.02
N GLY A 51 -8.59 -7.24 8.24
CA GLY A 51 -8.97 -6.09 7.42
C GLY A 51 -8.96 -4.76 8.18
N ILE A 52 -8.30 -4.71 9.33
CA ILE A 52 -8.10 -3.46 10.09
C ILE A 52 -6.98 -2.66 9.43
N LEU A 53 -7.25 -1.39 9.13
CA LEU A 53 -6.28 -0.48 8.53
C LEU A 53 -5.15 -0.18 9.53
N VAL A 54 -3.92 -0.57 9.18
CA VAL A 54 -2.70 -0.26 9.96
C VAL A 54 -2.09 1.06 9.48
N ALA A 55 -1.98 1.22 8.16
CA ALA A 55 -1.52 2.47 7.55
C ALA A 55 -2.07 2.61 6.13
N GLY A 56 -2.30 3.84 5.68
CA GLY A 56 -2.83 4.08 4.33
C GLY A 56 -2.35 5.38 3.71
N ALA A 57 -2.27 5.40 2.39
CA ALA A 57 -2.08 6.62 1.61
C ALA A 57 -3.18 6.72 0.55
N GLY A 58 -3.97 7.79 0.59
CA GLY A 58 -5.14 7.98 -0.26
C GLY A 58 -6.20 8.81 0.47
N ALA A 59 -7.39 8.96 -0.12
CA ALA A 59 -8.53 9.51 0.59
C ALA A 59 -8.97 8.53 1.69
N TRP A 60 -9.28 9.03 2.89
CA TRP A 60 -9.61 8.19 4.05
C TRP A 60 -10.68 7.12 3.76
N PRO A 61 -11.84 7.45 3.14
CA PRO A 61 -12.86 6.42 2.86
C PRO A 61 -12.38 5.34 1.89
N ALA A 62 -11.48 5.68 0.98
CA ALA A 62 -10.89 4.72 0.05
C ALA A 62 -9.95 3.75 0.77
N CYS A 63 -9.17 4.26 1.73
CA CYS A 63 -8.27 3.43 2.52
C CYS A 63 -9.04 2.48 3.45
N GLU A 64 -10.07 2.97 4.12
CA GLU A 64 -10.91 2.13 4.99
C GLU A 64 -11.61 1.03 4.20
N GLU A 65 -12.24 1.37 3.07
CA GLU A 65 -12.87 0.38 2.21
C GLU A 65 -11.86 -0.66 1.74
N LEU A 66 -10.71 -0.22 1.23
CA LEU A 66 -9.71 -1.12 0.68
C LEU A 66 -9.15 -2.08 1.72
N ALA A 67 -8.94 -1.63 2.96
CA ALA A 67 -8.51 -2.48 4.07
C ALA A 67 -9.60 -3.49 4.45
N ALA A 68 -10.85 -3.06 4.58
CA ALA A 68 -11.96 -3.93 4.96
C ALA A 68 -12.19 -5.08 3.96
N TYR A 69 -11.96 -4.83 2.66
CA TYR A 69 -12.08 -5.86 1.63
C TYR A 69 -10.80 -6.65 1.37
N ALA A 70 -9.64 -6.22 1.88
CA ALA A 70 -8.35 -6.85 1.60
C ALA A 70 -8.34 -8.37 1.91
N PRO A 71 -8.83 -8.85 3.08
CA PRO A 71 -8.86 -10.29 3.37
C PRO A 71 -9.73 -11.07 2.37
N LEU A 72 -10.88 -10.50 1.98
CA LEU A 72 -11.80 -11.13 1.03
C LEU A 72 -11.22 -11.21 -0.38
N LEU A 73 -10.38 -10.24 -0.75
CA LEU A 73 -9.71 -10.19 -2.05
C LEU A 73 -8.52 -11.15 -2.11
N ALA A 74 -7.78 -11.30 -1.00
CA ALA A 74 -6.65 -12.22 -0.89
C ALA A 74 -7.06 -13.69 -0.80
N THR A 75 -8.26 -13.98 -0.29
CA THR A 75 -8.75 -15.36 -0.15
C THR A 75 -9.53 -15.81 -1.40
N SER A 76 -9.35 -17.08 -1.79
CA SER A 76 -10.13 -17.74 -2.86
C SER A 76 -11.43 -18.38 -2.38
N GLN A 77 -11.83 -18.16 -1.12
CA GLN A 77 -12.97 -18.86 -0.52
C GLN A 77 -14.33 -18.29 -0.98
N PRO A 78 -15.40 -19.12 -0.98
CA PRO A 78 -16.72 -18.68 -1.41
C PRO A 78 -17.30 -17.62 -0.47
N VAL A 79 -17.65 -16.46 -1.01
CA VAL A 79 -18.26 -15.35 -0.25
C VAL A 79 -19.79 -15.33 -0.49
N ARG A 80 -20.58 -14.84 0.48
CA ARG A 80 -22.05 -14.70 0.34
C ARG A 80 -22.41 -13.86 -0.90
N ARG A 81 -23.49 -14.24 -1.61
CA ARG A 81 -23.87 -13.69 -2.94
C ARG A 81 -23.90 -12.15 -3.03
N THR A 82 -24.41 -11.43 -2.02
CA THR A 82 -24.49 -9.96 -2.05
C THR A 82 -23.12 -9.28 -1.96
N VAL A 83 -22.17 -9.90 -1.25
CA VAL A 83 -20.78 -9.42 -1.20
C VAL A 83 -20.05 -9.77 -2.50
N SER A 84 -20.47 -10.84 -3.20
CA SER A 84 -19.85 -11.27 -4.47
C SER A 84 -19.80 -10.15 -5.51
N ALA A 85 -20.92 -9.49 -5.84
CA ALA A 85 -20.92 -8.49 -6.91
C ALA A 85 -20.00 -7.28 -6.63
N ARG A 86 -19.96 -6.80 -5.37
CA ARG A 86 -19.03 -5.73 -4.98
C ARG A 86 -17.59 -6.22 -5.00
N LEU A 87 -17.34 -7.44 -4.54
CA LEU A 87 -16.02 -8.05 -4.53
C LEU A 87 -15.51 -8.28 -5.95
N ASP A 88 -16.36 -8.73 -6.87
CA ASP A 88 -16.04 -8.94 -8.28
C ASP A 88 -15.61 -7.63 -8.94
N ALA A 89 -16.37 -6.54 -8.72
CA ALA A 89 -15.99 -5.21 -9.20
C ALA A 89 -14.67 -4.70 -8.59
N LEU A 90 -14.40 -5.03 -7.32
CA LEU A 90 -13.13 -4.67 -6.67
C LEU A 90 -11.97 -5.50 -7.23
N ARG A 91 -12.16 -6.79 -7.53
CA ARG A 91 -11.11 -7.66 -8.11
C ARG A 91 -10.57 -7.15 -9.45
N GLU A 92 -11.38 -6.43 -10.23
CA GLU A 92 -10.93 -5.84 -11.49
C GLU A 92 -10.01 -4.61 -11.30
N SER A 93 -10.16 -3.92 -10.17
CA SER A 93 -9.55 -2.60 -9.93
C SER A 93 -8.54 -2.56 -8.79
N VAL A 94 -8.46 -3.64 -8.00
CA VAL A 94 -7.58 -3.78 -6.84
C VAL A 94 -6.55 -4.87 -7.06
N GLU A 95 -5.31 -4.57 -6.72
CA GLU A 95 -4.24 -5.56 -6.55
C GLU A 95 -4.01 -5.78 -5.06
N SER A 96 -3.82 -7.03 -4.64
CA SER A 96 -3.53 -7.39 -3.25
C SER A 96 -2.36 -8.38 -3.16
N LEU A 97 -1.54 -8.22 -2.13
CA LEU A 97 -0.42 -9.09 -1.77
C LEU A 97 -0.47 -9.36 -0.27
N SER A 98 -0.54 -10.63 0.14
CA SER A 98 -0.34 -11.02 1.54
C SER A 98 1.09 -11.49 1.79
N PHE A 99 1.61 -11.23 2.99
CA PHE A 99 2.91 -11.69 3.43
C PHE A 99 2.99 -11.65 4.96
N GLU A 100 3.92 -12.43 5.52
CA GLU A 100 4.19 -12.39 6.96
C GLU A 100 5.23 -11.31 7.32
N VAL A 101 5.02 -10.71 8.50
CA VAL A 101 5.96 -9.84 9.22
C VAL A 101 5.87 -10.17 10.70
N LEU A 102 7.00 -10.45 11.35
CA LEU A 102 7.07 -10.78 12.79
C LEU A 102 6.07 -11.88 13.23
N GLY A 103 5.84 -12.88 12.36
CA GLY A 103 4.90 -13.98 12.62
C GLY A 103 3.41 -13.62 12.47
N SER A 104 3.09 -12.42 11.99
CA SER A 104 1.71 -11.98 11.71
C SER A 104 1.51 -11.81 10.21
N GLU A 105 0.38 -12.30 9.69
CA GLU A 105 -0.02 -12.03 8.31
C GLU A 105 -0.50 -10.58 8.17
N VAL A 106 0.00 -9.90 7.14
CA VAL A 106 -0.45 -8.57 6.74
C VAL A 106 -0.78 -8.56 5.25
N LEU A 107 -1.67 -7.65 4.89
CA LEU A 107 -2.13 -7.46 3.52
C LEU A 107 -1.77 -6.07 3.03
N LEU A 108 -1.13 -6.02 1.87
CA LEU A 108 -1.01 -4.80 1.08
C LEU A 108 -2.01 -4.82 -0.05
N SER A 109 -2.80 -3.77 -0.17
CA SER A 109 -3.75 -3.60 -1.27
C SER A 109 -3.63 -2.22 -1.90
N CYS A 110 -3.76 -2.14 -3.22
CA CYS A 110 -3.77 -0.85 -3.92
C CYS A 110 -4.77 -0.80 -5.07
N ARG A 111 -5.13 0.42 -5.48
CA ARG A 111 -6.00 0.68 -6.64
C ARG A 111 -5.52 1.86 -7.46
N GLY A 112 -5.97 1.91 -8.72
CA GLY A 112 -5.54 2.91 -9.70
C GLY A 112 -4.13 2.63 -10.23
N GLY A 113 -3.38 3.68 -10.54
CA GLY A 113 -2.03 3.57 -11.10
C GLY A 113 -1.99 3.60 -12.61
N MET A 114 -0.85 4.03 -13.15
CA MET A 114 -0.56 4.06 -14.60
C MET A 114 0.42 2.95 -15.02
N GLY A 115 0.87 2.11 -14.08
CA GLY A 115 1.86 1.06 -14.31
C GLY A 115 1.54 -0.23 -13.55
N SER A 116 2.54 -1.10 -13.41
CA SER A 116 2.38 -2.39 -12.72
C SER A 116 2.07 -2.20 -11.23
N ARG A 117 0.83 -2.50 -10.82
CA ARG A 117 0.42 -2.52 -9.42
C ARG A 117 1.18 -3.56 -8.61
N ALA A 118 1.45 -4.73 -9.20
CA ALA A 118 2.23 -5.79 -8.56
C ALA A 118 3.65 -5.32 -8.20
N GLU A 119 4.34 -4.59 -9.09
CA GLU A 119 5.66 -4.03 -8.79
C GLU A 119 5.58 -2.94 -7.70
N ALA A 120 4.54 -2.10 -7.74
CA ALA A 120 4.32 -1.09 -6.71
C ALA A 120 4.10 -1.73 -5.33
N LEU A 121 3.29 -2.80 -5.25
CA LEU A 121 3.09 -3.56 -4.02
C LEU A 121 4.36 -4.28 -3.55
N ALA A 122 5.15 -4.85 -4.46
CA ALA A 122 6.43 -5.46 -4.10
C ALA A 122 7.39 -4.43 -3.47
N ARG A 123 7.47 -3.22 -4.04
CA ARG A 123 8.25 -2.12 -3.44
C ARG A 123 7.69 -1.67 -2.10
N ALA A 124 6.37 -1.59 -1.96
CA ALA A 124 5.72 -1.29 -0.69
C ALA A 124 6.06 -2.34 0.37
N ALA A 125 5.92 -3.63 0.06
CA ALA A 125 6.20 -4.75 0.96
C ALA A 125 7.65 -4.72 1.48
N ALA A 126 8.61 -4.49 0.59
CA ALA A 126 10.02 -4.35 0.97
C ALA A 126 10.27 -3.15 1.91
N GLY A 127 9.51 -2.06 1.76
CA GLY A 127 9.59 -0.92 2.68
C GLY A 127 8.92 -1.15 4.02
N VAL A 128 7.74 -1.77 4.01
CA VAL A 128 6.99 -2.14 5.21
C VAL A 128 7.82 -3.08 6.09
N ARG A 129 8.40 -4.13 5.51
CA ARG A 129 9.29 -5.06 6.24
C ARG A 129 10.42 -4.33 6.92
N ARG A 130 11.16 -3.49 6.19
CA ARG A 130 12.28 -2.73 6.76
C ARG A 130 11.88 -1.81 7.92
N ILE A 131 10.67 -1.25 7.90
CA ILE A 131 10.19 -0.37 8.97
C ILE A 131 9.81 -1.20 10.19
N LEU A 132 9.07 -2.28 10.00
CA LEU A 132 8.59 -3.13 11.08
C LEU A 132 9.70 -3.98 11.71
N ASP A 133 10.71 -4.41 10.94
CA ASP A 133 11.87 -5.13 11.47
C ASP A 133 12.82 -4.21 12.29
N ALA A 134 12.70 -2.89 12.13
CA ALA A 134 13.54 -1.89 12.81
C ALA A 134 12.82 -1.20 13.99
N ALA A 135 11.55 -1.54 14.22
CA ALA A 135 10.71 -1.04 15.31
C ALA A 135 10.92 -1.87 16.58
#